data_AF-A0ABD1DRD7-F1
#
_entry.id   AF-A0ABD1DRD7-F1
#
_cell.length_a   1.000
_cell.length_b   1.000
_cell.length_c   1.000
_cell.angle_alpha   90.00
_cell.angle_beta   90.00
_cell.angle_gamma   90.00
#
_symmetry.space_group_name_H-M   'P 1'
#
loop_
_entity.id
_entity.type
_entity.pdbx_description
1 polymer ?
#
loop_
_entity_poly.entity_id
_entity_poly.type
_entity_poly.pdbx_seq_one_letter_code
_entity_poly.pdbx_strand_id
1 'polypeptide(L)'
;MFKFLDVSRRLAATSLWSNHAARLLSTEATSTPSQNAAAASAPVPDKLYSRVELQMKGIDPEVMKSYAYFAKTAAEHLDIEVGKHWALRKAVKDRLTLLKSVHIYKKHRVQYEIRNYYRFMHFHKLTGSTLDTFLEYVERNLPEGVALKVTRVELQALPEHLRPGAV
;
A
#
# COMPACT_ATOMS: atom_id res chain seq x y z
N MET A 1 -48.58 20.87 43.19
CA MET A 1 -49.88 20.97 42.48
C MET A 1 -49.56 21.15 41.00
N PHE A 2 -49.89 20.12 40.21
CA PHE A 2 -49.45 19.91 38.83
C PHE A 2 -50.03 20.94 37.85
N LYS A 3 -49.21 21.41 36.91
CA LYS A 3 -49.70 21.90 35.60
C LYS A 3 -48.83 21.32 34.50
N PHE A 4 -49.41 20.35 33.80
CA PHE A 4 -48.93 19.74 32.58
C PHE A 4 -48.95 20.78 31.45
N LEU A 5 -47.87 20.85 30.68
CA LEU A 5 -47.82 21.57 29.41
C LEU A 5 -48.06 20.56 28.29
N ASP A 6 -49.19 20.74 27.62
CA ASP A 6 -49.73 19.94 26.55
C ASP A 6 -48.94 20.20 25.25
N VAL A 7 -48.26 19.16 24.75
CA VAL A 7 -47.58 19.17 23.46
C VAL A 7 -48.36 18.26 22.53
N SER A 8 -49.22 18.84 21.70
CA SER A 8 -49.57 18.23 20.41
C SER A 8 -50.27 19.21 19.48
N ARG A 9 -49.56 19.64 18.44
CA ARG A 9 -50.18 20.19 17.23
C ARG A 9 -49.96 19.22 16.07
N ARG A 10 -51.02 19.12 15.29
CA ARG A 10 -51.39 18.07 14.35
C ARG A 10 -50.71 18.20 12.98
N LEU A 11 -50.47 17.02 12.40
CA LEU A 11 -50.70 16.56 11.02
C LEU A 11 -50.04 17.30 9.84
N ALA A 12 -49.28 16.53 9.06
CA ALA A 12 -49.47 16.48 7.61
C ALA A 12 -49.14 15.08 7.09
N ALA A 13 -50.08 14.52 6.34
CA ALA A 13 -49.98 13.24 5.65
C ALA A 13 -49.50 13.47 4.22
N THR A 14 -48.62 12.61 3.72
CA THR A 14 -48.50 12.31 2.29
C THR A 14 -48.12 10.84 2.15
N SER A 15 -49.09 10.05 1.69
CA SER A 15 -48.82 8.85 0.90
C SER A 15 -48.13 9.25 -0.40
N LEU A 16 -47.48 8.30 -1.08
CA LEU A 16 -47.69 7.98 -2.50
C LEU A 16 -46.61 6.98 -2.97
N TRP A 17 -47.11 5.79 -3.33
CA TRP A 17 -46.69 4.94 -4.45
C TRP A 17 -45.35 4.17 -4.41
N SER A 18 -45.53 2.87 -4.14
CA SER A 18 -44.91 1.75 -4.87
C SER A 18 -44.88 2.00 -6.38
N ASN A 19 -43.75 1.70 -7.02
CA ASN A 19 -43.69 1.27 -8.42
C ASN A 19 -42.53 0.29 -8.65
N HIS A 20 -42.89 -0.82 -9.30
CA HIS A 20 -42.07 -1.91 -9.80
C HIS A 20 -40.94 -1.47 -10.74
N ALA A 21 -39.87 -2.26 -10.80
CA ALA A 21 -39.50 -3.10 -11.96
C ALA A 21 -37.97 -3.28 -12.09
N ALA A 22 -37.58 -4.54 -12.26
CA ALA A 22 -36.22 -4.97 -12.56
C ALA A 22 -35.71 -4.35 -13.87
N ARG A 23 -34.43 -4.00 -13.91
CA ARG A 23 -33.71 -3.76 -15.16
C ARG A 23 -32.37 -4.51 -15.14
N LEU A 24 -32.42 -5.75 -15.62
CA LEU A 24 -31.25 -6.48 -16.08
C LEU A 24 -30.77 -5.81 -17.37
N LEU A 25 -29.54 -5.30 -17.39
CA LEU A 25 -28.82 -4.97 -18.62
C LEU A 25 -27.63 -5.92 -18.74
N SER A 26 -27.81 -6.96 -19.55
CA SER A 26 -26.75 -7.72 -20.17
C SER A 26 -26.25 -6.94 -21.39
N THR A 27 -25.04 -6.42 -21.33
CA THR A 27 -24.28 -5.99 -22.52
C THR A 27 -23.32 -7.10 -22.88
N GLU A 28 -23.62 -7.80 -23.97
CA GLU A 28 -22.68 -8.65 -24.68
C GLU A 28 -21.59 -7.75 -25.27
N ALA A 29 -20.37 -7.86 -24.75
CA ALA A 29 -19.21 -7.22 -25.35
C ALA A 29 -18.76 -8.06 -26.55
N THR A 30 -19.16 -7.65 -27.75
CA THR A 30 -18.59 -8.14 -29.00
C THR A 30 -17.08 -7.91 -28.98
N SER A 31 -16.33 -9.00 -29.10
CA SER A 31 -14.88 -9.01 -29.25
C SER A 31 -14.45 -8.30 -30.52
N THR A 32 -13.94 -7.07 -30.40
CA THR A 32 -13.00 -6.50 -31.37
C THR A 32 -11.60 -7.01 -31.05
N PRO A 33 -10.98 -7.87 -31.88
CA PRO A 33 -9.56 -8.12 -31.76
C PRO A 33 -8.83 -6.84 -32.18
N SER A 34 -8.45 -6.02 -31.21
CA SER A 34 -7.46 -4.97 -31.43
C SER A 34 -6.17 -5.68 -31.79
N GLN A 35 -5.91 -5.79 -33.09
CA GLN A 35 -4.60 -6.13 -33.64
C GLN A 35 -3.64 -5.00 -33.27
N ASN A 36 -3.20 -4.97 -32.02
CA ASN A 36 -1.96 -4.31 -31.68
C ASN A 36 -0.85 -5.18 -32.26
N ALA A 37 -0.49 -4.87 -33.51
CA ALA A 37 0.77 -5.26 -34.10
C ALA A 37 1.87 -4.83 -33.13
N ALA A 38 2.36 -5.78 -32.34
CA ALA A 38 3.58 -5.63 -31.57
C ALA A 38 4.69 -5.42 -32.60
N ALA A 39 5.02 -4.15 -32.85
CA ALA A 39 6.24 -3.76 -33.53
C ALA A 39 7.38 -4.52 -32.85
N ALA A 40 8.08 -5.34 -33.62
CA ALA A 40 9.26 -6.07 -33.18
C ALA A 40 10.38 -5.05 -32.88
N SER A 41 10.30 -4.38 -31.74
CA SER A 41 11.43 -3.67 -31.15
C SER A 41 12.48 -4.72 -30.81
N ALA A 42 13.73 -4.48 -31.20
CA ALA A 42 14.85 -5.34 -30.83
C ALA A 42 14.77 -5.72 -29.34
N PRO A 43 15.09 -6.97 -28.96
CA PRO A 43 14.95 -7.42 -27.58
C PRO A 43 15.86 -6.58 -26.67
N VAL A 44 15.26 -5.65 -25.93
CA VAL A 44 15.96 -4.85 -24.93
C VAL A 44 16.36 -5.81 -23.81
N PRO A 45 17.66 -5.85 -23.42
CA PRO A 45 18.09 -6.72 -22.34
C PRO A 45 17.39 -6.35 -21.03
N ASP A 46 16.99 -7.37 -20.26
CA ASP A 46 16.32 -7.15 -18.98
C ASP A 46 17.27 -6.46 -17.98
N LYS A 47 16.70 -5.63 -17.11
CA LYS A 47 17.44 -4.96 -16.04
C LYS A 47 17.76 -5.99 -14.97
N LEU A 48 18.99 -5.94 -14.46
CA LEU A 48 19.41 -6.81 -13.36
C LEU A 48 19.49 -6.00 -12.08
N TYR A 49 19.02 -6.58 -10.98
CA TYR A 49 19.07 -5.99 -9.65
C TYR A 49 19.90 -6.87 -8.73
N SER A 50 20.95 -6.30 -8.14
CA SER A 50 21.76 -6.99 -7.14
C SER A 50 20.96 -7.25 -5.87
N ARG A 51 20.20 -6.23 -5.47
CA ARG A 51 19.40 -6.23 -4.25
C ARG A 51 18.16 -5.37 -4.43
N VAL A 52 17.06 -5.85 -3.90
CA VAL A 52 15.84 -5.07 -3.72
C VAL A 52 15.50 -5.05 -2.24
N GLU A 53 15.33 -3.85 -1.69
CA GLU A 53 15.02 -3.65 -0.29
C GLU A 53 13.56 -3.23 -0.16
N LEU A 54 12.76 -4.06 0.51
CA LEU A 54 11.40 -3.71 0.90
C LEU A 54 11.42 -3.17 2.33
N GLN A 55 11.12 -1.88 2.44
CA GLN A 55 10.91 -1.20 3.70
C GLN A 55 9.41 -1.01 3.92
N MET A 56 8.89 -1.67 4.95
CA MET A 56 7.53 -1.50 5.40
C MET A 56 7.49 -0.51 6.56
N LYS A 57 6.49 0.37 6.57
CA LYS A 57 6.18 1.29 7.66
C LYS A 57 4.70 1.10 8.04
N GLY A 58 4.41 0.91 9.31
CA GLY A 58 3.03 0.75 9.77
C GLY A 58 2.84 1.10 11.25
N ILE A 59 1.59 1.14 11.69
CA ILE A 59 1.22 1.42 13.09
C ILE A 59 1.16 0.12 13.91
N ASP A 60 0.67 -0.97 13.33
CA ASP A 60 0.54 -2.26 13.99
C ASP A 60 1.71 -3.19 13.63
N PRO A 61 2.57 -3.58 14.59
CA PRO A 61 3.67 -4.48 14.33
C PRO A 61 3.24 -5.90 13.98
N GLU A 62 2.07 -6.38 14.42
CA GLU A 62 1.64 -7.76 14.15
C GLU A 62 1.13 -7.92 12.72
N VAL A 63 0.43 -6.92 12.19
CA VAL A 63 0.05 -6.86 10.76
C VAL A 63 1.29 -6.82 9.87
N MET A 64 2.30 -6.03 10.24
CA MET A 64 3.59 -6.05 9.55
C MET A 64 4.30 -7.40 9.69
N LYS A 65 4.03 -8.12 10.78
CA LYS A 65 4.64 -9.41 11.04
C LYS A 65 4.11 -10.49 10.08
N SER A 66 2.79 -10.58 9.98
CA SER A 66 2.09 -11.50 9.10
C SER A 66 2.36 -11.19 7.63
N TYR A 67 2.35 -9.92 7.24
CA TYR A 67 2.59 -9.55 5.84
C TYR A 67 4.02 -9.85 5.38
N ALA A 68 5.03 -9.68 6.24
CA ALA A 68 6.39 -10.08 5.85
C ALA A 68 6.55 -11.60 5.78
N TYR A 69 5.76 -12.38 6.53
CA TYR A 69 5.68 -13.83 6.33
C TYR A 69 5.09 -14.15 4.96
N PHE A 70 3.97 -13.51 4.59
CA PHE A 70 3.38 -13.62 3.25
C PHE A 70 4.39 -13.30 2.13
N ALA A 71 5.08 -12.16 2.21
CA ALA A 71 6.06 -11.76 1.19
C ALA A 71 7.24 -12.72 1.12
N LYS A 72 7.67 -13.28 2.26
CA LYS A 72 8.73 -14.29 2.31
C LYS A 72 8.28 -15.59 1.63
N THR A 73 7.10 -16.09 1.95
CA THR A 73 6.54 -17.31 1.35
C THR A 73 6.32 -17.16 -0.15
N ALA A 74 5.81 -15.99 -0.60
CA ALA A 74 5.66 -15.70 -2.03
C ALA A 74 7.02 -15.72 -2.76
N ALA A 75 8.06 -15.15 -2.15
CA ALA A 75 9.41 -15.18 -2.71
C ALA A 75 10.00 -16.60 -2.76
N GLU A 76 9.77 -17.41 -1.72
CA GLU A 76 10.20 -18.82 -1.70
C GLU A 76 9.55 -19.64 -2.82
N HIS A 77 8.26 -19.42 -3.11
CA HIS A 77 7.57 -20.12 -4.20
C HIS A 77 7.98 -19.67 -5.61
N LEU A 78 8.53 -18.46 -5.74
CA LEU A 78 9.08 -17.94 -6.99
C LEU A 78 10.59 -18.19 -7.11
N ASP A 79 11.17 -18.98 -6.18
CA ASP A 79 12.59 -19.28 -6.09
C ASP A 79 13.49 -18.04 -6.03
N ILE A 80 13.00 -16.97 -5.40
CA ILE A 80 13.75 -15.73 -5.18
C ILE A 80 14.59 -15.87 -3.91
N GLU A 81 15.87 -15.48 -4.00
CA GLU A 81 16.77 -15.50 -2.84
C GLU A 81 16.37 -14.45 -1.80
N VAL A 82 15.80 -14.90 -0.69
CA VAL A 82 15.46 -14.07 0.47
C VAL A 82 16.71 -13.82 1.32
N GLY A 83 17.12 -12.56 1.38
CA GLY A 83 18.24 -12.11 2.20
C GLY A 83 17.84 -11.81 3.65
N LYS A 84 18.48 -10.77 4.21
CA LYS A 84 18.25 -10.38 5.60
C LYS A 84 16.82 -9.88 5.81
N HIS A 85 16.18 -10.40 6.85
CA HIS A 85 14.90 -9.95 7.32
C HIS A 85 14.99 -9.48 8.77
N TRP A 86 14.62 -8.24 9.05
CA TRP A 86 14.73 -7.67 10.40
C TRP A 86 13.74 -6.53 10.63
N ALA A 87 13.47 -6.23 11.89
CA ALA A 87 12.60 -5.13 12.30
C ALA A 87 13.35 -4.20 13.25
N LEU A 88 12.93 -2.93 13.29
CA LEU A 88 13.46 -2.01 14.28
C LEU A 88 12.96 -2.41 15.68
N ARG A 89 13.87 -2.58 16.64
CA ARG A 89 13.56 -3.09 17.98
C ARG A 89 12.47 -2.29 18.72
N LYS A 90 12.43 -0.97 18.50
CA LYS A 90 11.48 -0.06 19.14
C LYS A 90 10.78 0.77 18.08
N ALA A 91 9.52 1.11 18.32
CA ALA A 91 8.79 2.05 17.49
C ALA A 91 9.47 3.41 17.50
N VAL A 92 9.44 4.08 16.35
CA VAL A 92 9.71 5.52 16.26
C VAL A 92 8.47 6.24 16.77
N LYS A 93 8.65 7.00 17.85
CA LYS A 93 7.56 7.67 18.56
C LYS A 93 7.55 9.14 18.19
N ASP A 94 6.46 9.60 17.60
CA ASP A 94 6.19 11.03 17.46
C ASP A 94 5.23 11.45 18.57
N ARG A 95 5.56 12.52 19.30
CA ARG A 95 4.81 12.97 20.47
C ARG A 95 4.41 14.42 20.30
N LEU A 96 3.11 14.68 20.39
CA LEU A 96 2.56 16.03 20.33
C LEU A 96 1.79 16.33 21.61
N THR A 97 2.09 17.45 22.26
CA THR A 97 1.36 17.87 23.46
C THR A 97 0.50 19.09 23.16
N LEU A 98 -0.81 18.95 23.29
CA LEU A 98 -1.78 20.01 23.03
C LEU A 98 -2.44 20.47 24.33
N LEU A 99 -3.00 21.68 24.31
CA LEU A 99 -3.87 22.14 25.39
C LEU A 99 -5.15 21.31 25.39
N LYS A 100 -5.60 20.89 26.56
CA LYS A 100 -6.88 20.21 26.70
C LYS A 100 -8.06 21.17 26.51
N SER A 101 -7.89 22.41 26.96
CA SER A 101 -8.90 23.46 26.90
C SER A 101 -8.77 24.30 25.63
N VAL A 102 -9.89 24.85 25.16
CA VAL A 102 -9.91 25.82 24.05
C VAL A 102 -9.19 27.13 24.41
N HIS A 103 -9.30 27.62 25.65
CA HIS A 103 -8.71 28.90 26.08
C HIS A 103 -8.02 28.83 27.46
N ILE A 104 -6.97 29.64 27.64
CA ILE A 104 -6.20 30.00 28.86
C ILE A 104 -5.57 28.91 29.75
N TYR A 105 -6.07 27.67 29.81
CA TYR A 105 -5.57 26.69 30.79
C TYR A 105 -4.31 25.95 30.32
N LYS A 106 -3.14 26.58 30.50
CA LYS A 106 -1.82 26.05 30.07
C LYS A 106 -1.36 24.79 30.83
N LYS A 107 -1.83 24.61 32.08
CA LYS A 107 -1.44 23.49 32.97
C LYS A 107 -2.06 22.16 32.53
N HIS A 108 -3.28 22.18 31.98
CA HIS A 108 -3.97 20.96 31.54
C HIS A 108 -3.64 20.66 30.07
N ARG A 109 -2.84 19.61 29.85
CA ARG A 109 -2.40 19.19 28.51
C ARG A 109 -2.77 17.74 28.22
N VAL A 110 -2.99 17.45 26.95
CA VAL A 110 -3.14 16.08 26.44
C VAL A 110 -1.88 15.75 25.64
N GLN A 111 -1.34 14.56 25.85
CA GLN A 111 -0.20 14.05 25.09
C GLN A 111 -0.70 13.01 24.10
N TYR A 112 -0.46 13.26 22.82
CA TYR A 112 -0.68 12.31 21.74
C TYR A 112 0.65 11.64 21.39
N GLU A 113 0.60 10.34 21.09
CA GLU A 113 1.76 9.56 20.64
C GLU A 113 1.37 8.77 19.38
N ILE A 114 2.12 8.96 18.29
CA ILE A 114 2.02 8.14 17.09
C ILE A 114 3.22 7.19 17.09
N ARG A 115 2.94 5.88 17.03
CA ARG A 115 3.98 4.84 16.99
C ARG A 115 4.10 4.31 15.57
N ASN A 116 5.28 4.51 14.98
CA ASN A 116 5.61 3.95 13.68
C ASN A 116 6.61 2.81 13.86
N TYR A 117 6.23 1.64 13.36
CA TYR A 117 7.09 0.47 13.30
C TYR A 117 7.66 0.33 11.88
N TYR A 118 8.86 -0.24 11.81
CA TYR A 118 9.58 -0.45 10.56
C TYR A 118 10.06 -1.89 10.48
N ARG A 119 9.88 -2.48 9.29
CA ARG A 119 10.38 -3.82 8.97
C ARG A 119 11.05 -3.79 7.61
N PHE A 120 12.14 -4.52 7.49
CA PHE A 120 12.98 -4.55 6.31
C PHE A 120 13.12 -5.99 5.82
N MET A 121 13.06 -6.13 4.50
CA MET A 121 13.33 -7.38 3.79
C MET A 121 14.28 -7.08 2.64
N HIS A 122 15.23 -7.97 2.41
CA HIS A 122 16.11 -7.90 1.26
C HIS A 122 15.86 -9.11 0.37
N PHE A 123 15.83 -8.87 -0.93
CA PHE A 123 15.77 -9.90 -1.97
C PHE A 123 16.99 -9.72 -2.86
N HIS A 124 17.61 -10.82 -3.27
CA HIS A 124 18.84 -10.83 -4.05
C HIS A 124 18.61 -11.44 -5.43
N LYS A 125 19.48 -11.07 -6.38
CA LYS A 125 19.57 -11.67 -7.72
C LYS A 125 18.23 -11.68 -8.48
N LEU A 126 17.65 -10.50 -8.66
CA LEU A 126 16.38 -10.35 -9.37
C LEU A 126 16.59 -9.76 -10.77
N THR A 127 15.75 -10.20 -11.71
CA THR A 127 15.60 -9.53 -13.01
C THR A 127 14.45 -8.52 -12.95
N GLY A 128 14.35 -7.63 -13.93
CA GLY A 128 13.31 -6.59 -13.95
C GLY A 128 11.92 -7.15 -14.14
N SER A 129 11.76 -8.04 -15.12
CA SER A 129 10.49 -8.74 -15.35
C SER A 129 9.98 -9.51 -14.11
N THR A 130 10.88 -10.25 -13.46
CA THR A 130 10.56 -11.02 -12.23
C THR A 130 10.21 -10.08 -11.08
N LEU A 131 10.98 -9.00 -10.90
CA LEU A 131 10.74 -8.02 -9.86
C LEU A 131 9.39 -7.33 -10.05
N ASP A 132 9.05 -6.91 -11.27
CA ASP A 132 7.80 -6.21 -11.54
C ASP A 132 6.59 -7.13 -11.26
N THR A 133 6.67 -8.41 -11.65
CA THR A 133 5.63 -9.40 -11.34
C THR A 133 5.51 -9.65 -9.83
N PHE A 134 6.64 -9.75 -9.13
CA PHE A 134 6.66 -9.94 -7.68
C PHE A 134 6.08 -8.71 -6.96
N LEU A 135 6.48 -7.49 -7.36
CA LEU A 135 5.98 -6.26 -6.77
C LEU A 135 4.49 -6.07 -7.05
N GLU A 136 3.99 -6.44 -8.23
CA GLU A 136 2.56 -6.41 -8.52
C GLU A 136 1.77 -7.26 -7.50
N TYR A 137 2.24 -8.47 -7.21
CA TYR A 137 1.59 -9.34 -6.23
C TYR A 137 1.67 -8.79 -4.81
N VAL A 138 2.83 -8.25 -4.42
CA VAL A 138 3.05 -7.65 -3.10
C VAL A 138 2.16 -6.41 -2.93
N GLU A 139 2.23 -5.46 -3.85
CA GLU A 139 1.52 -4.17 -3.77
C GLU A 139 0.00 -4.33 -3.81
N ARG A 140 -0.54 -5.28 -4.59
CA ARG A 140 -1.98 -5.56 -4.63
C ARG A 140 -2.53 -6.09 -3.31
N ASN A 141 -1.71 -6.80 -2.54
CA ASN A 141 -2.10 -7.40 -1.27
C ASN A 141 -1.63 -6.58 -0.07
N LEU A 142 -1.19 -5.32 -0.27
CA LEU A 142 -0.69 -4.48 0.80
C LEU A 142 -1.83 -4.15 1.80
N PRO A 143 -1.67 -4.44 3.11
CA PRO A 143 -2.72 -4.22 4.09
C PRO A 143 -2.90 -2.74 4.41
N GLU A 144 -4.10 -2.41 4.89
CA GLU A 144 -4.45 -1.05 5.31
C GLU A 144 -3.52 -0.53 6.42
N GLY A 145 -3.17 0.75 6.34
CA GLY A 145 -2.31 1.39 7.35
C GLY A 145 -0.83 0.95 7.29
N VAL A 146 -0.42 0.21 6.26
CA VAL A 146 0.98 -0.09 5.96
C VAL A 146 1.39 0.61 4.67
N ALA A 147 2.50 1.35 4.74
CA ALA A 147 3.15 1.93 3.58
C ALA A 147 4.37 1.08 3.19
N LEU A 148 4.56 0.90 1.89
CA LEU A 148 5.68 0.18 1.33
C LEU A 148 6.61 1.16 0.60
N LYS A 149 7.91 1.06 0.88
CA LYS A 149 8.97 1.72 0.12
C LYS A 149 9.88 0.64 -0.45
N VAL A 150 10.05 0.67 -1.76
CA VAL A 150 10.92 -0.26 -2.49
C VAL A 150 12.17 0.48 -2.94
N THR A 151 13.33 0.03 -2.51
CA THR A 151 14.63 0.53 -2.97
C THR A 151 15.25 -0.50 -3.90
N ARG A 152 15.53 -0.12 -5.14
CA ARG A 152 16.08 -1.01 -6.17
C ARG A 152 17.55 -0.68 -6.41
N VAL A 153 18.42 -1.68 -6.32
CA VAL A 153 19.86 -1.53 -6.61
C VAL A 153 20.15 -2.22 -7.95
N GLU A 154 20.19 -1.42 -9.01
CA GLU A 154 20.46 -1.88 -10.38
C GLU A 154 21.94 -2.26 -10.55
N LEU A 155 22.18 -3.32 -11.33
CA LEU A 155 23.49 -3.70 -11.83
C LEU A 155 23.67 -3.11 -13.23
N GLN A 156 24.65 -2.24 -13.37
CA GLN A 156 25.01 -1.63 -14.66
C GLN A 156 26.46 -1.95 -14.99
N ALA A 157 26.74 -2.15 -16.28
CA ALA A 157 28.10 -2.26 -16.76
C ALA A 157 28.82 -0.92 -16.66
N LEU A 158 30.15 -0.96 -16.61
CA LEU A 158 30.96 0.26 -16.71
C LEU A 158 30.59 1.03 -17.99
N PRO A 159 30.30 2.34 -17.88
CA PRO A 159 29.95 3.13 -19.03
C PRO A 159 31.15 3.25 -19.97
N GLU A 160 30.88 3.41 -21.26
CA GLU A 160 31.87 3.27 -22.34
C GLU A 160 33.09 4.19 -22.16
N HIS A 161 32.86 5.42 -21.69
CA HIS A 161 33.90 6.42 -21.48
C HIS A 161 34.86 6.12 -20.31
N LEU A 162 34.57 5.13 -19.46
CA LEU A 162 35.45 4.70 -18.37
C LEU A 162 36.14 3.37 -18.66
N ARG A 163 35.89 2.75 -19.83
CA ARG A 163 36.52 1.48 -20.18
C ARG A 163 37.96 1.73 -20.60
N PRO A 164 38.97 1.13 -19.92
CA PRO A 164 40.35 1.29 -20.32
C PRO A 164 40.56 0.64 -21.69
N GLY A 165 40.95 1.44 -22.69
CA GLY A 165 41.22 0.99 -24.06
C GLY A 165 40.20 1.41 -25.13
N ALA A 166 39.22 2.27 -24.82
CA ALA A 166 38.37 2.90 -25.83
C ALA A 166 39.14 4.02 -26.58
N VAL A 167 39.83 3.64 -27.65
CA VAL A 167 40.32 4.53 -28.73
C VAL A 167 39.46 4.26 -29.97
#